data_AF-A0A1M7FG70-F1
#
_entry.id   AF-A0A1M7FG70-F1
#
_cell.length_a   1.000
_cell.length_b   1.000
_cell.length_c   1.000
_cell.angle_alpha   90.00
_cell.angle_beta   90.00
_cell.angle_gamma   90.00
#
_symmetry.space_group_name_H-M   'P 1'
#
loop_
_entity.id
_entity.type
_entity.pdbx_description
1 polymer ?
#
loop_
_entity_poly.entity_id
_entity_poly.type
_entity_poly.pdbx_seq_one_letter_code
_entity_poly.pdbx_strand_id
1 'polypeptide(L)'
;MKKCTLILMAILTIAACKKEKEGSPEANNNADQKMLNVECITLEDYNTITNLDGQIAWLKEKGDSVCKEILEKVVLEIHQVKGKVTNQKGKYSISWAQLKDTIKDYGYNKYLRLEVNNEKQEVLGLSMVSDYKKGAYCFSTALIRSLAKRYVKNDNAEFHFSFAILDKSVEPVVIIQVNDPSNRGSVNETYFDYSTDPSKKDKNPNLNIPL
;
A
#
# COMPACT_ATOMS: atom_id res chain seq x y z
N MET A 1 27.74 -17.75 -58.96
CA MET A 1 27.94 -19.11 -58.42
C MET A 1 27.29 -19.19 -57.05
N LYS A 2 26.43 -20.21 -56.87
CA LYS A 2 25.65 -20.53 -55.67
C LYS A 2 26.56 -20.98 -54.52
N LYS A 3 26.39 -20.45 -53.30
CA LYS A 3 26.81 -21.08 -52.02
C LYS A 3 25.81 -20.61 -50.95
N CYS A 4 24.70 -21.32 -50.77
CA CYS A 4 24.48 -22.42 -49.82
C CYS A 4 24.53 -21.98 -48.35
N THR A 5 23.31 -21.72 -47.88
CA THR A 5 22.75 -21.67 -46.53
C THR A 5 23.33 -22.70 -45.57
N LEU A 6 23.46 -22.33 -44.29
CA LEU A 6 23.34 -23.28 -43.18
C LEU A 6 22.78 -22.54 -41.95
N ILE A 7 21.47 -22.72 -41.74
CA ILE A 7 20.74 -22.35 -40.53
C ILE A 7 20.76 -23.61 -39.65
N LEU A 8 21.44 -23.55 -38.50
CA LEU A 8 21.39 -24.61 -37.51
C LEU A 8 20.27 -24.29 -36.51
N MET A 9 19.10 -24.92 -36.69
CA MET A 9 18.04 -24.95 -35.69
C MET A 9 18.43 -25.93 -34.58
N ALA A 10 18.57 -25.43 -33.35
CA ALA A 10 18.59 -26.28 -32.16
C ALA A 10 17.16 -26.38 -31.61
N ILE A 11 16.51 -27.50 -31.90
CA ILE A 11 15.23 -27.89 -31.28
C ILE A 11 15.59 -28.56 -29.95
N LEU A 12 15.33 -27.89 -28.83
CA LEU A 12 15.31 -28.55 -27.51
C LEU A 12 13.90 -29.05 -27.24
N THR A 13 13.77 -30.36 -27.33
CA THR A 13 12.57 -31.16 -27.06
C THR A 13 12.11 -31.00 -25.62
N ILE A 14 10.82 -30.70 -25.47
CA ILE A 14 10.07 -30.68 -24.22
C ILE A 14 9.96 -32.13 -23.71
N ALA A 15 10.63 -32.45 -22.61
CA ALA A 15 10.39 -33.67 -21.86
C ALA A 15 9.10 -33.50 -21.03
N ALA A 16 7.98 -33.92 -21.60
CA ALA A 16 6.74 -34.11 -20.88
C ALA A 16 6.83 -35.39 -20.01
N CYS A 17 7.08 -35.24 -18.72
CA CYS A 17 6.86 -36.31 -17.74
C CYS A 17 5.36 -36.48 -17.51
N LYS A 18 4.73 -37.37 -18.28
CA LYS A 18 3.41 -37.93 -18.02
C LYS A 18 3.64 -39.34 -17.45
N LYS A 19 3.36 -39.54 -16.15
CA LYS A 19 3.22 -40.87 -15.55
C LYS A 19 1.80 -41.05 -15.04
N GLU A 20 1.34 -42.28 -15.23
CA GLU A 20 -0.05 -42.73 -15.22
C GLU A 20 -0.68 -42.80 -13.82
N LYS A 21 -2.01 -42.85 -13.83
CA LYS A 21 -2.86 -43.19 -12.70
C LYS A 21 -2.79 -44.70 -12.43
N GLU A 22 -2.53 -45.08 -11.19
CA GLU A 22 -3.05 -46.32 -10.59
C GLU A 22 -3.65 -45.96 -9.23
N GLY A 23 -4.82 -46.53 -8.93
CA GLY A 23 -5.62 -46.19 -7.76
C GLY A 23 -5.49 -47.19 -6.60
N SER A 24 -5.45 -46.61 -5.38
CA SER A 24 -5.90 -47.08 -4.06
C SER A 24 -5.24 -48.33 -3.41
N PRO A 25 -5.24 -48.48 -2.06
CA PRO A 25 -5.96 -47.68 -1.04
C PRO A 25 -5.11 -47.14 0.14
N GLU A 26 -5.69 -46.12 0.79
CA GLU A 26 -5.54 -45.69 2.19
C GLU A 26 -4.19 -45.84 2.91
N ALA A 27 -3.54 -44.71 3.14
CA ALA A 27 -2.84 -44.45 4.39
C ALA A 27 -3.03 -42.97 4.77
N ASN A 28 -3.85 -42.76 5.81
CA ASN A 28 -3.86 -41.51 6.58
C ASN A 28 -2.43 -41.18 7.00
N ASN A 29 -1.86 -40.14 6.41
CA ASN A 29 -0.78 -39.41 7.04
C ASN A 29 -1.01 -37.93 6.78
N ASN A 30 -1.47 -37.26 7.83
CA ASN A 30 -1.31 -35.84 8.04
C ASN A 30 0.16 -35.48 7.81
N ALA A 31 0.50 -35.12 6.57
CA ALA A 31 1.63 -34.26 6.32
C ALA A 31 1.09 -32.85 6.56
N ASP A 32 1.05 -32.48 7.83
CA ASP A 32 1.18 -31.09 8.24
C ASP A 32 2.24 -30.47 7.33
N GLN A 33 1.79 -29.59 6.44
CA GLN A 33 2.69 -28.61 5.86
C GLN A 33 3.19 -27.80 7.04
N LYS A 34 4.30 -28.29 7.61
CA LYS A 34 5.20 -27.52 8.43
C LYS A 34 5.69 -26.42 7.50
N MET A 35 4.91 -25.34 7.40
CA MET A 35 5.41 -24.05 6.94
C MET A 35 6.69 -23.87 7.74
N LEU A 36 7.81 -23.81 7.03
CA LEU A 36 9.02 -23.24 7.59
C LEU A 36 8.56 -21.91 8.19
N ASN A 37 8.54 -21.81 9.51
CA ASN A 37 8.39 -20.55 10.22
C ASN A 37 9.60 -19.72 9.77
N VAL A 38 9.44 -19.01 8.66
CA VAL A 38 10.23 -17.82 8.42
C VAL A 38 9.84 -16.93 9.59
N GLU A 39 10.70 -16.88 10.60
CA GLU A 39 10.52 -15.97 11.73
C GLU A 39 10.37 -14.57 11.14
N CYS A 40 9.13 -14.09 11.11
CA CYS A 40 8.86 -12.72 10.74
C CYS A 40 9.40 -11.83 11.87
N ILE A 41 9.96 -10.69 11.51
CA ILE A 41 10.54 -9.77 12.49
C ILE A 41 9.45 -8.96 13.20
N THR A 42 9.75 -8.44 14.38
CA THR A 42 8.91 -7.49 15.10
C THR A 42 9.27 -6.05 14.71
N LEU A 43 8.68 -5.06 15.40
CA LEU A 43 8.96 -3.63 15.20
C LEU A 43 9.96 -3.06 16.23
N GLU A 44 10.72 -3.91 16.93
CA GLU A 44 11.68 -3.46 17.95
C GLU A 44 12.68 -2.44 17.38
N ASP A 45 13.39 -2.78 16.30
CA ASP A 45 14.33 -1.88 15.63
C ASP A 45 13.64 -0.61 15.13
N TYR A 46 12.45 -0.76 14.51
CA TYR A 46 11.67 0.36 14.01
C TYR A 46 11.36 1.40 15.10
N ASN A 47 10.99 0.93 16.29
CA ASN A 47 10.63 1.78 17.43
C ASN A 47 11.83 2.55 18.00
N THR A 48 13.06 2.12 17.73
CA THR A 48 14.28 2.87 18.09
C THR A 48 14.55 4.05 17.16
N ILE A 49 13.93 4.08 15.98
CA ILE A 49 14.14 5.12 14.97
C ILE A 49 13.28 6.33 15.30
N THR A 50 13.95 7.45 15.60
CA THR A 50 13.29 8.69 16.06
C THR A 50 12.89 9.63 14.94
N ASN A 51 13.40 9.43 13.72
CA ASN A 51 13.13 10.30 12.57
C ASN A 51 12.34 9.54 11.49
N LEU A 52 11.44 10.28 10.81
CA LEU A 52 10.50 9.71 9.85
C LEU A 52 11.20 9.11 8.63
N ASP A 53 12.22 9.77 8.09
CA ASP A 53 12.93 9.28 6.90
C ASP A 53 13.58 7.92 7.19
N GLY A 54 14.12 7.74 8.39
CA GLY A 54 14.63 6.46 8.89
C GLY A 54 13.51 5.41 9.06
N GLN A 55 12.36 5.80 9.61
CA GLN A 55 11.21 4.90 9.75
C GLN A 55 10.70 4.41 8.38
N ILE A 56 10.59 5.32 7.40
CA ILE A 56 10.20 4.99 6.02
C ILE A 56 11.26 4.09 5.37
N ALA A 57 12.55 4.41 5.51
CA ALA A 57 13.64 3.61 4.96
C ALA A 57 13.63 2.19 5.54
N TRP A 58 13.44 2.05 6.85
CA TRP A 58 13.33 0.77 7.52
C TRP A 58 12.10 -0.02 7.02
N LEU A 59 10.94 0.61 6.90
CA LEU A 59 9.74 -0.04 6.36
C LEU A 59 9.92 -0.49 4.90
N LYS A 60 10.63 0.29 4.07
CA LYS A 60 10.97 -0.12 2.70
C LYS A 60 11.88 -1.35 2.67
N GLU A 61 12.87 -1.42 3.56
CA GLU A 61 13.85 -2.50 3.58
C GLU A 61 13.30 -3.77 4.24
N LYS A 62 12.58 -3.61 5.36
CA LYS A 62 12.22 -4.70 6.27
C LYS A 62 10.72 -4.93 6.39
N GLY A 63 9.88 -4.01 5.93
CA GLY A 63 8.43 -4.03 6.15
C GLY A 63 7.77 -5.32 5.67
N ASP A 64 8.18 -5.86 4.53
CA ASP A 64 7.63 -7.11 3.98
C ASP A 64 8.07 -8.36 4.78
N SER A 65 9.06 -8.23 5.67
CA SER A 65 9.51 -9.27 6.60
C SER A 65 8.87 -9.17 7.98
N VAL A 66 8.15 -8.08 8.29
CA VAL A 66 7.46 -7.90 9.57
C VAL A 66 6.27 -8.83 9.65
N CYS A 67 5.98 -9.36 10.85
CA CYS A 67 4.79 -10.17 11.06
C CYS A 67 3.54 -9.41 10.61
N LYS A 68 2.81 -9.98 9.66
CA LYS A 68 1.72 -9.32 8.94
C LYS A 68 0.68 -8.70 9.88
N GLU A 69 0.28 -9.40 10.93
CA GLU A 69 -0.69 -8.90 11.92
C GLU A 69 -0.17 -7.71 12.72
N ILE A 70 1.13 -7.72 13.07
CA ILE A 70 1.79 -6.61 13.77
C ILE A 70 1.82 -5.39 12.85
N LEU A 71 2.28 -5.58 11.61
CA LEU A 71 2.39 -4.51 10.64
C LEU A 71 1.02 -3.89 10.35
N GLU A 72 0.01 -4.69 10.03
CA GLU A 72 -1.34 -4.22 9.76
C GLU A 72 -1.92 -3.39 10.92
N LYS A 73 -1.80 -3.89 12.16
CA LYS A 73 -2.29 -3.20 13.34
C LYS A 73 -1.60 -1.84 13.50
N VAL A 74 -0.27 -1.83 13.45
CA VAL A 74 0.52 -0.62 13.67
C VAL A 74 0.33 0.40 12.56
N VAL A 75 0.23 -0.06 11.31
CA VAL A 75 -0.04 0.82 10.17
C VAL A 75 -1.37 1.52 10.33
N LEU A 76 -2.43 0.82 10.74
CA LEU A 76 -3.71 1.47 11.00
C LEU A 76 -3.61 2.46 12.17
N GLU A 77 -2.98 2.08 13.28
CA GLU A 77 -2.87 2.94 14.48
C GLU A 77 -2.09 4.24 14.22
N ILE A 78 -0.98 4.14 13.48
CA ILE A 78 -0.10 5.26 13.17
C ILE A 78 -0.78 6.26 12.22
N HIS A 79 -1.48 5.74 11.21
CA HIS A 79 -2.01 6.54 10.11
C HIS A 79 -3.45 7.02 10.34
N GLN A 80 -4.10 6.56 11.41
CA GLN A 80 -5.43 7.02 11.77
C GLN A 80 -5.40 8.50 12.17
N VAL A 81 -6.31 9.28 11.60
CA VAL A 81 -6.57 10.65 12.04
C VAL A 81 -7.25 10.60 13.41
N LYS A 82 -6.55 11.07 14.44
CA LYS A 82 -7.08 11.17 15.83
C LYS A 82 -7.84 12.48 16.10
N GLY A 83 -7.79 13.40 15.15
CA GLY A 83 -8.33 14.76 15.25
C GLY A 83 -9.61 15.01 14.45
N LYS A 84 -10.06 16.27 14.46
CA LYS A 84 -11.21 16.72 13.68
C LYS A 84 -10.85 16.83 12.20
N VAL A 85 -11.70 16.31 11.33
CA VAL A 85 -11.59 16.49 9.88
C VAL A 85 -12.58 17.57 9.44
N THR A 86 -12.12 18.61 8.75
CA THR A 86 -12.96 19.70 8.24
C THR A 86 -12.63 20.05 6.79
N ASN A 87 -13.50 20.86 6.16
CA ASN A 87 -13.28 21.41 4.82
C ASN A 87 -12.94 20.34 3.76
N GLN A 88 -13.63 19.20 3.80
CA GLN A 88 -13.40 18.12 2.85
C GLN A 88 -13.82 18.52 1.44
N LYS A 89 -12.93 18.33 0.45
CA LYS A 89 -13.15 18.74 -0.95
C LYS A 89 -12.54 17.76 -1.95
N GLY A 90 -13.02 17.84 -3.19
CA GLY A 90 -12.37 17.22 -4.35
C GLY A 90 -12.22 15.71 -4.25
N LYS A 91 -13.30 15.06 -3.83
CA LYS A 91 -13.38 13.62 -3.61
C LYS A 91 -13.15 12.84 -4.91
N TYR A 92 -12.17 11.96 -4.89
CA TYR A 92 -11.98 10.89 -5.87
C TYR A 92 -12.36 9.55 -5.25
N SER A 93 -13.21 8.79 -5.94
CA SER A 93 -13.64 7.46 -5.52
C SER A 93 -13.10 6.40 -6.47
N ILE A 94 -12.62 5.28 -5.92
CA ILE A 94 -12.27 4.08 -6.69
C ILE A 94 -12.80 2.84 -5.95
N SER A 95 -13.34 1.88 -6.70
CA SER A 95 -13.79 0.61 -6.09
C SER A 95 -12.61 -0.24 -5.65
N TRP A 96 -12.82 -1.09 -4.66
CA TRP A 96 -11.82 -2.08 -4.23
C TRP A 96 -11.45 -3.00 -5.38
N ALA A 97 -12.40 -3.40 -6.23
CA ALA A 97 -12.13 -4.20 -7.42
C ALA A 97 -11.09 -3.55 -8.34
N GLN A 98 -11.21 -2.25 -8.61
CA GLN A 98 -10.25 -1.54 -9.47
C GLN A 98 -8.93 -1.27 -8.73
N LEU A 99 -9.01 -0.93 -7.44
CA LEU A 99 -7.84 -0.58 -6.66
C LEU A 99 -6.94 -1.80 -6.40
N LYS A 100 -7.50 -2.97 -6.09
CA LYS A 100 -6.73 -4.20 -5.85
C LYS A 100 -5.91 -4.63 -7.07
N ASP A 101 -6.49 -4.50 -8.27
CA ASP A 101 -5.82 -4.80 -9.53
C ASP A 101 -4.68 -3.81 -9.82
N THR A 102 -4.84 -2.56 -9.36
CA THR A 102 -3.84 -1.50 -9.48
C THR A 102 -2.66 -1.72 -8.53
N ILE A 103 -2.93 -1.98 -7.24
CA ILE A 103 -1.88 -2.09 -6.22
C ILE A 103 -1.21 -3.47 -6.16
N LYS A 104 -1.85 -4.52 -6.68
CA LYS A 104 -1.37 -5.91 -6.65
C LYS A 104 -0.95 -6.32 -5.23
N ASP A 105 0.03 -7.23 -5.11
CA ASP A 105 0.55 -7.72 -3.84
C ASP A 105 1.75 -6.91 -3.29
N TYR A 106 1.94 -5.67 -3.71
CA TYR A 106 3.03 -4.84 -3.20
C TYR A 106 2.85 -4.44 -1.73
N GLY A 107 3.97 -4.28 -1.01
CA GLY A 107 4.02 -3.91 0.41
C GLY A 107 4.52 -2.48 0.61
N TYR A 108 5.74 -2.31 1.13
CA TYR A 108 6.35 -0.97 1.29
C TYR A 108 7.28 -0.54 0.15
N ASN A 109 7.56 -1.45 -0.79
CA ASN A 109 8.42 -1.21 -1.95
C ASN A 109 7.73 -0.45 -3.10
N LYS A 110 6.44 -0.13 -2.98
CA LYS A 110 5.66 0.65 -3.94
C LYS A 110 4.66 1.56 -3.22
N TYR A 111 4.28 2.63 -3.91
CA TYR A 111 3.30 3.60 -3.43
C TYR A 111 2.24 3.88 -4.47
N LEU A 112 1.03 4.15 -4.00
CA LEU A 112 -0.06 4.73 -4.75
C LEU A 112 0.08 6.25 -4.69
N ARG A 113 0.55 6.86 -5.77
CA ARG A 113 0.64 8.32 -5.88
C ARG A 113 -0.69 8.87 -6.38
N LEU A 114 -1.16 9.94 -5.75
CA LEU A 114 -2.32 10.68 -6.22
C LEU A 114 -1.91 11.80 -7.16
N GLU A 115 -2.63 11.92 -8.26
CA GLU A 115 -2.56 13.05 -9.16
C GLU A 115 -3.57 14.08 -8.69
N VAL A 116 -3.11 15.30 -8.39
CA VAL A 116 -3.92 16.31 -7.72
C VAL A 116 -3.85 17.66 -8.43
N ASN A 117 -4.96 18.39 -8.41
CA ASN A 117 -5.00 19.81 -8.67
C ASN A 117 -5.02 20.56 -7.33
N ASN A 118 -3.88 21.12 -6.93
CA ASN A 118 -3.75 21.82 -5.64
C ASN A 118 -4.56 23.12 -5.59
N GLU A 119 -4.72 23.83 -6.71
CA GLU A 119 -5.48 25.09 -6.79
C GLU A 119 -6.97 24.85 -6.53
N LYS A 120 -7.51 23.77 -7.11
CA LYS A 120 -8.90 23.37 -6.94
C LYS A 120 -9.13 22.46 -5.72
N GLN A 121 -8.06 21.97 -5.10
CA GLN A 121 -8.09 20.97 -4.04
C GLN A 121 -8.86 19.71 -4.49
N GLU A 122 -8.48 19.19 -5.66
CA GLU A 122 -9.12 18.04 -6.30
C GLU A 122 -8.13 16.90 -6.52
N VAL A 123 -8.57 15.66 -6.23
CA VAL A 123 -7.85 14.46 -6.63
C VAL A 123 -8.37 14.04 -8.01
N LEU A 124 -7.46 13.96 -8.98
CA LEU A 124 -7.77 13.70 -10.40
C LEU A 124 -7.63 12.23 -10.77
N GLY A 125 -6.75 11.51 -10.07
CA GLY A 125 -6.44 10.12 -10.39
C GLY A 125 -5.35 9.55 -9.50
N LEU A 126 -4.91 8.35 -9.86
CA LEU A 126 -3.90 7.60 -9.13
C LEU A 126 -2.97 6.84 -10.08
N SER A 127 -1.72 6.72 -9.67
CA SER A 127 -0.71 5.95 -10.40
C SER A 127 0.26 5.26 -9.43
N MET A 128 0.65 4.03 -9.77
CA MET A 128 1.66 3.29 -9.00
C MET A 128 3.05 3.85 -9.28
N VAL A 129 3.84 4.07 -8.22
CA VAL A 129 5.22 4.53 -8.31
C VAL A 129 6.14 3.69 -7.44
N SER A 130 7.41 3.61 -7.83
CA SER A 130 8.44 2.89 -7.07
C SER A 130 8.82 3.60 -5.78
N ASP A 131 8.83 4.93 -5.81
CA ASP A 131 9.39 5.73 -4.73
C ASP A 131 8.45 6.84 -4.30
N TYR A 132 8.44 7.06 -2.99
CA TYR A 132 7.96 8.29 -2.40
C TYR A 132 8.73 9.50 -2.94
N LYS A 133 7.99 10.53 -3.35
CA LYS A 133 8.54 11.83 -3.73
C LYS A 133 8.06 12.87 -2.72
N LYS A 134 9.00 13.58 -2.10
CA LYS A 134 8.69 14.69 -1.19
C LYS A 134 7.80 15.73 -1.89
N GLY A 135 6.73 16.14 -1.23
CA GLY A 135 5.74 17.09 -1.77
C GLY A 135 4.68 16.45 -2.68
N ALA A 136 4.71 15.15 -2.90
CA ALA A 136 3.61 14.41 -3.53
C ALA A 136 2.76 13.69 -2.48
N TYR A 137 1.48 13.50 -2.79
CA TYR A 137 0.57 12.71 -1.96
C TYR A 137 0.69 11.23 -2.35
N CYS A 138 1.35 10.43 -1.52
CA CYS A 138 1.63 9.02 -1.77
C CYS A 138 1.14 8.13 -0.62
N PHE A 139 0.32 7.13 -0.92
CA PHE A 139 -0.12 6.15 0.07
C PHE A 139 0.67 4.85 -0.11
N SER A 140 1.25 4.33 0.97
CA SER A 140 1.85 3.00 0.99
C SER A 140 0.78 1.96 0.65
N THR A 141 1.12 0.97 -0.19
CA THR A 141 0.15 -0.09 -0.51
C THR A 141 -0.15 -0.95 0.72
N ALA A 142 0.78 -1.02 1.68
CA ALA A 142 0.53 -1.61 3.00
C ALA A 142 -0.67 -0.96 3.73
N LEU A 143 -0.77 0.38 3.77
CA LEU A 143 -1.92 1.07 4.37
C LEU A 143 -3.22 0.72 3.63
N ILE A 144 -3.23 0.80 2.30
CA ILE A 144 -4.41 0.47 1.49
C ILE A 144 -4.89 -0.95 1.75
N ARG A 145 -3.99 -1.93 1.82
CA ARG A 145 -4.32 -3.33 2.09
C ARG A 145 -4.81 -3.56 3.52
N SER A 146 -4.23 -2.85 4.49
CA SER A 146 -4.65 -2.94 5.90
C SER A 146 -6.07 -2.40 6.07
N LEU A 147 -6.37 -1.28 5.40
CA LEU A 147 -7.72 -0.72 5.30
C LEU A 147 -8.69 -1.66 4.60
N ALA A 148 -8.28 -2.28 3.49
CA ALA A 148 -9.10 -3.25 2.78
C ALA A 148 -9.46 -4.44 3.68
N LYS A 149 -8.46 -5.05 4.33
CA LYS A 149 -8.68 -6.17 5.25
C LYS A 149 -9.63 -5.82 6.40
N ARG A 150 -9.52 -4.59 6.93
CA ARG A 150 -10.32 -4.13 8.06
C ARG A 150 -11.77 -3.83 7.67
N TYR A 151 -11.99 -3.11 6.57
CA TYR A 151 -13.27 -2.48 6.27
C TYR A 151 -14.01 -3.06 5.07
N VAL A 152 -13.32 -3.69 4.12
CA VAL A 152 -13.91 -4.20 2.88
C VAL A 152 -14.46 -5.61 3.09
N LYS A 153 -15.74 -5.79 2.76
CA LYS A 153 -16.47 -7.06 2.77
C LYS A 153 -16.80 -7.57 1.37
N ASN A 154 -16.76 -6.70 0.37
CA ASN A 154 -17.02 -7.04 -1.03
C ASN A 154 -16.28 -6.08 -1.98
N ASP A 155 -16.24 -6.46 -3.25
CA ASP A 155 -15.52 -5.74 -4.32
C ASP A 155 -16.10 -4.35 -4.68
N ASN A 156 -17.33 -4.06 -4.24
CA ASN A 156 -17.98 -2.76 -4.45
C ASN A 156 -17.68 -1.74 -3.35
N ALA A 157 -16.94 -2.11 -2.30
CA ALA A 157 -16.44 -1.15 -1.33
C ALA A 157 -15.59 -0.09 -2.04
N GLU A 158 -15.68 1.15 -1.60
CA GLU A 158 -15.00 2.28 -2.24
C GLU A 158 -13.94 2.86 -1.31
N PHE A 159 -12.80 3.22 -1.91
CA PHE A 159 -11.79 4.06 -1.29
C PHE A 159 -11.99 5.48 -1.78
N HIS A 160 -12.16 6.40 -0.84
CA HIS A 160 -12.37 7.82 -1.09
C HIS A 160 -11.13 8.58 -0.70
N PHE A 161 -10.57 9.34 -1.64
CA PHE A 161 -9.46 10.24 -1.43
C PHE A 161 -9.97 11.68 -1.55
N SER A 162 -9.71 12.52 -0.55
CA SER A 162 -10.17 13.90 -0.57
C SER A 162 -9.19 14.82 0.14
N PHE A 163 -9.14 16.08 -0.28
CA PHE A 163 -8.45 17.10 0.50
C PHE A 163 -9.25 17.40 1.75
N ALA A 164 -8.57 17.58 2.89
CA ALA A 164 -9.18 17.95 4.14
C ALA A 164 -8.21 18.77 5.01
N ILE A 165 -8.77 19.51 5.95
CA ILE A 165 -8.03 20.17 7.03
C ILE A 165 -8.13 19.28 8.27
N LEU A 166 -6.97 18.89 8.81
CA LEU A 166 -6.86 18.12 10.04
C LEU A 166 -6.64 19.05 11.23
N ASP A 167 -7.51 18.95 12.24
CA ASP A 167 -7.54 19.82 13.42
C ASP A 167 -7.45 21.31 13.05
N LYS A 168 -6.49 22.03 13.65
CA LYS A 168 -6.24 23.46 13.42
C LYS A 168 -5.12 23.71 12.40
N SER A 169 -4.79 22.71 11.57
CA SER A 169 -3.84 22.86 10.46
C SER A 169 -4.30 24.00 9.54
N VAL A 170 -3.34 24.78 9.04
CA VAL A 170 -3.60 25.80 8.01
C VAL A 170 -3.60 25.16 6.61
N GLU A 171 -2.85 24.09 6.44
CA GLU A 171 -2.68 23.43 5.15
C GLU A 171 -3.58 22.22 4.97
N PRO A 172 -4.18 22.05 3.78
CA PRO A 172 -4.94 20.87 3.44
C PRO A 172 -4.01 19.70 3.10
N VAL A 173 -4.44 18.51 3.51
CA VAL A 173 -3.80 17.23 3.19
C VAL A 173 -4.79 16.31 2.52
N VAL A 174 -4.29 15.34 1.77
CA VAL A 174 -5.17 14.30 1.23
C VAL A 174 -5.33 13.20 2.27
N ILE A 175 -6.58 12.89 2.58
CA ILE A 175 -6.97 11.79 3.46
C ILE A 175 -7.54 10.63 2.63
N ILE A 176 -7.62 9.47 3.25
CA ILE A 176 -8.31 8.29 2.72
C ILE A 176 -9.39 7.81 3.69
N GLN A 177 -10.55 7.44 3.14
CA GLN A 177 -11.66 6.84 3.85
C GLN A 177 -12.14 5.61 3.08
N VAL A 178 -12.64 4.59 3.78
CA VAL A 178 -13.23 3.40 3.16
C VAL A 178 -14.72 3.39 3.44
N ASN A 179 -15.52 3.30 2.38
CA ASN A 179 -16.96 3.17 2.46
C ASN A 179 -17.38 1.81 1.89
N ASP A 180 -17.93 0.94 2.73
CA ASP A 180 -18.54 -0.30 2.26
C ASP A 180 -20.02 -0.33 2.67
N PRO A 181 -20.95 -0.25 1.71
CA PRO A 181 -22.39 -0.28 1.98
C PRO A 181 -22.86 -1.51 2.77
N SER A 182 -22.13 -2.62 2.65
CA SER A 182 -22.42 -3.87 3.35
C SER A 182 -21.86 -3.90 4.78
N ASN A 183 -20.97 -2.97 5.12
CA ASN A 183 -20.36 -2.87 6.44
C ASN A 183 -20.98 -1.71 7.22
N ARG A 184 -22.03 -2.00 8.01
CA ARG A 184 -22.68 -1.01 8.88
C ARG A 184 -21.75 -0.40 9.96
N GLY A 185 -20.54 -0.96 10.12
CA GLY A 185 -19.49 -0.43 10.99
C GLY A 185 -18.49 0.50 10.30
N SER A 186 -18.61 0.80 9.00
CA SER A 186 -17.64 1.62 8.24
C SER A 186 -17.75 3.13 8.52
N VAL A 187 -18.17 3.52 9.72
CA VAL A 187 -18.62 4.89 9.96
C VAL A 187 -17.42 5.78 10.28
N ASN A 188 -16.89 6.42 9.23
CA ASN A 188 -16.15 7.69 9.25
C ASN A 188 -14.71 7.69 9.78
N GLU A 189 -14.06 6.53 9.94
CA GLU A 189 -12.63 6.55 10.22
C GLU A 189 -11.86 7.11 9.01
N THR A 190 -10.90 7.98 9.32
CA THR A 190 -10.12 8.70 8.32
C THR A 190 -8.65 8.44 8.56
N TYR A 191 -7.92 8.22 7.48
CA TYR A 191 -6.50 7.90 7.53
C TYR A 191 -5.71 8.85 6.62
N PHE A 192 -4.41 8.96 6.86
CA PHE A 192 -3.47 9.71 6.04
C PHE A 192 -2.16 8.93 6.01
N ASP A 193 -1.33 9.06 4.97
CA ASP A 193 0.00 8.43 4.97
C ASP A 193 1.06 9.44 5.44
N TYR A 194 2.24 8.99 5.85
CA TYR A 194 3.33 9.88 6.25
C TYR A 194 3.69 10.94 5.20
N SER A 195 3.53 10.64 3.91
CA SER A 195 3.72 11.61 2.83
C SER A 195 2.75 12.81 2.88
N THR A 196 1.63 12.63 3.59
CA THR A 196 0.53 13.57 3.69
C THR A 196 0.38 14.12 5.10
N ASP A 197 1.35 13.89 6.00
CA ASP A 197 1.32 14.32 7.39
C ASP A 197 1.39 15.87 7.50
N PRO A 198 0.33 16.55 7.98
CA PRO A 198 0.30 18.01 8.08
C PRO A 198 1.29 18.54 9.13
N SER A 199 1.58 17.79 10.19
CA SER A 199 2.43 18.24 11.30
C SER A 199 3.89 18.51 10.90
N LYS A 200 4.26 18.11 9.67
CA LYS A 200 5.62 18.22 9.14
C LYS A 200 5.77 19.21 8.00
N LYS A 201 4.68 19.76 7.47
CA LYS A 201 4.74 20.86 6.49
C LYS A 201 5.07 22.21 7.14
N ASP A 202 4.76 22.37 8.42
CA ASP A 202 5.02 23.59 9.21
C ASP A 202 6.47 23.74 9.74
N LYS A 203 7.40 22.83 9.42
CA LYS A 203 8.83 23.05 9.70
C LYS A 203 9.47 23.82 8.55
N ASN A 204 9.10 25.10 8.42
CA ASN A 204 9.66 26.01 7.42
C ASN A 204 11.19 26.16 7.64
N PRO A 205 12.07 25.89 6.66
CA PRO A 205 13.51 26.09 6.77
C PRO A 205 13.95 27.55 6.53
N ASN A 206 13.04 28.49 6.32
CA ASN A 206 13.38 29.89 6.05
C ASN A 206 12.67 30.87 6.99
N LEU A 207 13.28 31.08 8.15
CA LEU A 207 13.20 32.36 8.87
C LEU A 207 14.55 33.06 8.68
N ASN A 208 14.73 33.63 7.49
CA ASN A 208 15.65 34.74 7.28
C ASN A 208 14.83 35.88 6.71
N ILE A 209 14.31 36.71 7.61
CA ILE A 209 13.96 38.09 7.28
C ILE A 209 15.08 38.92 7.89
N PRO A 210 15.89 39.57 7.05
CA PRO A 210 15.95 41.01 7.18
C PRO A 210 15.90 41.69 5.81
N LEU A 211 14.95 42.61 5.66
CA LEU A 211 15.15 43.93 5.06
C LEU A 211 14.31 44.93 5.85
#